data_AF-A0A4Q9XT31-F1
#
_entry.id   AF-A0A4Q9XT31-F1
#
_cell.length_a   1.000
_cell.length_b   1.000
_cell.length_c   1.000
_cell.angle_alpha   90.00
_cell.angle_beta   90.00
_cell.angle_gamma   90.00
#
_symmetry.space_group_name_H-M   'P 1'
#
loop_
_entity.id
_entity.type
_entity.pdbx_description
1 polymer ?
#
loop_
_entity_poly.entity_id
_entity_poly.type
_entity_poly.pdbx_seq_one_letter_code
_entity_poly.pdbx_strand_id
1 'polypeptide(L)'
;MKRLLLATYCLSLPALGCDVEVDGQDLLNMLQQSGHRPEHSCFEADLSKNHFFAFPEQDCEVIFDSNDWLSSDWQVKRVMGNGTFSLKREASQLIITIDAAGGFRLGTLVFSTDAEDCNDIQLEDILK
;
A
#
# COMPACT_ATOMS: atom_id res chain seq x y z
N MET A 1 -27.60 48.08 23.67
CA MET A 1 -26.24 47.66 23.25
C MET A 1 -26.23 46.15 23.07
N LYS A 2 -26.37 45.66 21.84
CA LYS A 2 -26.43 44.23 21.50
C LYS A 2 -25.02 43.79 21.07
N ARG A 3 -24.40 42.87 21.82
CA ARG A 3 -23.12 42.24 21.45
C ARG A 3 -23.42 41.17 20.40
N LEU A 4 -22.90 41.37 19.18
CA LEU A 4 -22.96 40.36 18.12
C LEU A 4 -21.71 39.47 18.26
N LEU A 5 -21.91 38.22 18.67
CA LEU A 5 -20.88 37.18 18.64
C LEU A 5 -20.65 36.80 17.18
N LEU A 6 -19.46 37.07 16.65
CA LEU A 6 -18.99 36.43 15.42
C LEU A 6 -18.73 34.96 15.73
N ALA A 7 -19.62 34.09 15.27
CA ALA A 7 -19.33 32.67 15.16
C ALA A 7 -18.30 32.50 14.05
N THR A 8 -17.04 32.27 14.43
CA THR A 8 -15.99 31.83 13.51
C THR A 8 -16.35 30.43 13.05
N TYR A 9 -16.94 30.32 11.87
CA TYR A 9 -17.09 29.04 11.17
C TYR A 9 -15.68 28.55 10.81
N CYS A 10 -15.14 27.60 11.58
CA CYS A 10 -14.10 26.72 11.08
C CYS A 10 -14.75 25.83 10.02
N LEU A 11 -14.72 26.27 8.76
CA LEU A 11 -14.92 25.39 7.62
C LEU A 11 -13.71 24.46 7.58
N SER A 12 -13.85 23.26 8.13
CA SER A 12 -12.94 22.15 7.83
C SER A 12 -13.07 21.86 6.34
N LEU A 13 -12.14 22.39 5.53
CA LEU A 13 -11.94 21.91 4.16
C LEU A 13 -11.74 20.39 4.22
N PRO A 14 -12.37 19.59 3.34
CA PRO A 14 -11.98 18.19 3.22
C PRO A 14 -10.48 18.19 2.87
N ALA A 15 -9.69 17.39 3.57
CA ALA A 15 -8.30 17.16 3.17
C ALA A 15 -8.34 16.68 1.71
N LEU A 16 -7.93 17.55 0.79
CA LEU A 16 -7.81 17.23 -0.63
C LEU A 16 -6.56 16.37 -0.75
N GLY A 17 -6.75 15.05 -0.68
CA GLY A 17 -5.71 14.08 -0.94
C GLY A 17 -6.08 13.23 -2.13
N CYS A 18 -5.08 12.81 -2.89
CA CYS A 18 -5.25 11.89 -4.00
C CYS A 18 -5.19 10.46 -3.50
N ASP A 19 -6.14 9.62 -3.90
CA ASP A 19 -6.04 8.17 -3.78
C ASP A 19 -5.81 7.59 -5.18
N VAL A 20 -4.78 6.77 -5.35
CA VAL A 20 -4.48 6.09 -6.61
C VAL A 20 -4.50 4.58 -6.40
N GLU A 21 -5.32 3.89 -7.17
CA GLU A 21 -5.40 2.44 -7.18
C GLU A 21 -4.39 1.87 -8.18
N VAL A 22 -3.58 0.92 -7.72
CA VAL A 22 -2.53 0.27 -8.50
C VAL A 22 -2.76 -1.23 -8.46
N ASP A 23 -2.72 -1.88 -9.63
CA ASP A 23 -2.78 -3.33 -9.74
C ASP A 23 -1.54 -3.96 -9.08
N GLY A 24 -1.77 -5.01 -8.28
CA GLY A 24 -0.72 -5.68 -7.52
C GLY A 24 0.35 -6.31 -8.42
N GLN A 25 -0.03 -6.82 -9.60
CA GLN A 25 0.92 -7.40 -10.55
C GLN A 25 1.78 -6.32 -11.19
N ASP A 26 1.21 -5.18 -11.54
CA ASP A 26 1.95 -4.04 -12.10
C ASP A 26 2.95 -3.48 -11.09
N LEU A 27 2.54 -3.34 -9.83
CA LEU A 27 3.45 -2.96 -8.74
C LEU A 27 4.61 -3.96 -8.61
N LEU A 28 4.33 -5.26 -8.50
CA LEU A 28 5.39 -6.27 -8.34
C LEU A 28 6.33 -6.32 -9.54
N ASN A 29 5.81 -6.15 -10.75
CA ASN A 29 6.61 -6.07 -11.97
C ASN A 29 7.55 -4.86 -11.95
N MET A 30 7.03 -3.69 -11.58
CA MET A 30 7.82 -2.46 -11.46
C MET A 30 8.90 -2.57 -10.39
N LEU A 31 8.55 -3.05 -9.19
CA LEU A 31 9.52 -3.31 -8.13
C LEU A 31 10.63 -4.25 -8.62
N GLN A 32 10.27 -5.35 -9.27
CA GLN A 32 11.24 -6.29 -9.82
C GLN A 32 12.15 -5.65 -10.88
N GLN A 33 11.64 -4.74 -11.71
CA GLN A 33 12.41 -4.02 -12.73
C GLN A 33 13.35 -2.97 -12.12
N SER A 34 12.92 -2.29 -11.06
CA SER A 34 13.75 -1.32 -10.32
C SER A 34 14.73 -1.97 -9.34
N GLY A 35 14.66 -3.29 -9.16
CA GLY A 35 15.54 -4.05 -8.28
C GLY A 35 15.09 -4.07 -6.82
N HIS A 36 13.93 -3.49 -6.52
CA HIS A 36 13.28 -3.58 -5.22
C HIS A 36 12.48 -4.88 -5.13
N ARG A 37 12.61 -5.62 -4.02
CA ARG A 37 11.81 -6.81 -3.80
C ARG A 37 11.35 -6.82 -2.35
N PRO A 38 10.07 -7.14 -2.08
CA PRO A 38 9.64 -7.35 -0.72
C PRO A 38 10.43 -8.50 -0.12
N GLU A 39 10.80 -8.36 1.15
CA GLU A 39 11.30 -9.49 1.92
C GLU A 39 10.15 -10.48 2.13
N HIS A 40 10.44 -11.78 2.12
CA HIS A 40 9.41 -12.76 2.42
C HIS A 40 9.97 -14.01 3.12
N SER A 41 9.17 -14.58 4.01
CA SER A 41 9.43 -15.88 4.64
C SER A 41 8.61 -17.02 4.00
N CYS A 42 7.92 -16.72 2.90
CA CYS A 42 7.05 -17.67 2.20
C CYS A 42 7.83 -18.82 1.56
N PHE A 43 7.23 -20.01 1.59
CA PHE A 43 7.79 -21.23 1.02
C PHE A 43 7.97 -21.13 -0.49
N GLU A 44 6.98 -20.54 -1.18
CA GLU A 44 7.03 -20.24 -2.60
C GLU A 44 6.55 -18.81 -2.85
N ALA A 45 7.31 -18.06 -3.66
CA ALA A 45 6.94 -16.74 -4.15
C ALA A 45 7.18 -16.68 -5.67
N ASP A 46 6.12 -16.45 -6.43
CA ASP A 46 6.17 -16.18 -7.87
C ASP A 46 5.64 -14.77 -8.13
N LEU A 47 6.54 -13.79 -8.12
CA LEU A 47 6.22 -12.38 -8.33
C LEU A 47 5.62 -12.13 -9.72
N SER A 48 5.97 -12.94 -10.72
CA SER A 48 5.46 -12.81 -12.09
C SER A 48 3.99 -13.21 -12.24
N LYS A 49 3.47 -13.95 -11.26
CA LYS A 49 2.05 -14.33 -11.15
C LYS A 49 1.39 -13.74 -9.91
N ASN A 50 2.12 -12.88 -9.20
CA ASN A 50 1.70 -12.22 -7.98
C ASN A 50 1.11 -13.24 -6.99
N HIS A 51 1.97 -14.17 -6.60
CA HIS A 51 1.56 -15.34 -5.86
C HIS A 51 2.55 -15.68 -4.76
N PHE A 52 2.03 -15.82 -3.55
CA PHE A 52 2.79 -16.12 -2.34
C PHE A 52 2.13 -17.29 -1.61
N PHE A 53 2.93 -18.25 -1.15
CA PHE A 53 2.45 -19.43 -0.44
C PHE A 53 3.26 -19.72 0.82
N ALA A 54 2.56 -20.01 1.91
CA ALA A 54 3.15 -20.21 3.24
C ALA A 54 3.47 -21.69 3.58
N PHE A 55 2.85 -22.66 2.90
CA PHE A 55 2.82 -24.11 3.18
C PHE A 55 4.01 -24.73 3.97
N PRO A 56 3.80 -25.74 4.85
CA PRO A 56 2.55 -26.29 5.40
C PRO A 56 2.29 -25.96 6.89
N GLU A 57 3.28 -25.45 7.63
CA GLU A 57 3.25 -25.52 9.10
C GLU A 57 3.22 -24.16 9.81
N GLN A 58 3.51 -23.07 9.10
CA GLN A 58 3.57 -21.73 9.68
C GLN A 58 3.10 -20.67 8.69
N ASP A 59 2.56 -19.58 9.24
CA ASP A 59 2.26 -18.39 8.46
C ASP A 59 3.55 -17.85 7.83
N CYS A 60 3.42 -17.19 6.67
CA CYS A 60 4.52 -16.44 6.11
C CYS A 60 4.23 -14.95 6.08
N GLU A 61 5.28 -14.15 6.10
CA GLU A 61 5.20 -12.70 6.00
C GLU A 61 5.80 -12.26 4.69
N VAL A 62 5.13 -11.29 4.04
CA VAL A 62 5.68 -10.50 2.94
C VAL A 62 5.78 -9.07 3.43
N ILE A 63 6.99 -8.54 3.48
CA ILE A 63 7.31 -7.25 4.06
C ILE A 63 7.71 -6.29 2.95
N PHE A 64 6.92 -5.23 2.80
CA PHE A 64 7.25 -4.09 1.94
C PHE A 64 7.75 -2.96 2.82
N ASP A 65 9.05 -2.63 2.75
CA ASP A 65 9.59 -1.43 3.38
C ASP A 65 9.42 -0.24 2.43
N SER A 66 8.47 0.66 2.72
CA SER A 66 8.19 1.81 1.87
C SER A 66 9.41 2.71 1.69
N ASN A 67 10.39 2.70 2.60
CA ASN A 67 11.61 3.49 2.44
C ASN A 67 12.46 3.03 1.25
N ASP A 68 12.30 1.80 0.77
CA ASP A 68 13.11 1.28 -0.32
C ASP A 68 12.54 1.66 -1.68
N TRP A 69 11.21 1.75 -1.81
CA TRP A 69 10.55 1.79 -3.11
C TRP A 69 9.46 2.83 -3.26
N LEU A 70 8.97 3.44 -2.17
CA LEU A 70 7.86 4.39 -2.21
C LEU A 70 8.38 5.82 -2.11
N SER A 71 7.96 6.70 -3.02
CA SER A 71 8.29 8.12 -2.95
C SER A 71 7.79 8.74 -1.63
N SER A 72 8.52 9.71 -1.08
CA SER A 72 8.29 10.23 0.28
C SER A 72 6.94 10.91 0.47
N ASP A 73 6.34 11.37 -0.62
CA ASP A 73 5.07 12.10 -0.62
C ASP A 73 3.87 11.16 -0.68
N TRP A 74 4.13 9.85 -0.70
CA TRP A 74 3.14 8.79 -0.81
C TRP A 74 3.13 7.88 0.41
N GLN A 75 1.94 7.40 0.73
CA GLN A 75 1.74 6.37 1.73
C GLN A 75 0.82 5.29 1.17
N VAL A 76 1.07 4.03 1.54
CA VAL A 76 0.07 2.98 1.33
C VAL A 76 -1.17 3.35 2.16
N LYS A 77 -2.36 3.24 1.62
CA LYS A 77 -3.63 3.46 2.34
C LYS A 77 -4.38 2.16 2.57
N ARG A 78 -4.41 1.29 1.56
CA ARG A 78 -5.15 0.03 1.59
C ARG A 78 -4.45 -1.02 0.76
N VAL A 79 -4.60 -2.28 1.15
CA VAL A 79 -4.19 -3.45 0.38
C VAL A 79 -5.40 -4.36 0.25
N MET A 80 -5.64 -4.84 -0.96
CA MET A 80 -6.67 -5.81 -1.30
C MET A 80 -6.00 -6.99 -1.98
N GLY A 81 -6.53 -8.19 -1.75
CA GLY A 81 -5.99 -9.41 -2.33
C GLY A 81 -6.91 -10.59 -2.12
N ASN A 82 -6.56 -11.71 -2.74
CA ASN A 82 -7.28 -12.98 -2.60
C ASN A 82 -6.47 -13.93 -1.74
N GLY A 83 -7.17 -14.72 -0.91
CA GLY A 83 -6.55 -15.64 0.04
C GLY A 83 -6.92 -15.31 1.48
N THR A 84 -6.30 -16.03 2.42
CA THR A 84 -6.42 -15.72 3.85
C THR A 84 -5.14 -15.03 4.28
N PHE A 85 -5.27 -13.76 4.66
CA PHE A 85 -4.15 -12.93 5.07
C PHE A 85 -4.62 -11.87 6.08
N SER A 86 -3.65 -11.34 6.80
CA SER A 86 -3.82 -10.15 7.64
C SER A 86 -2.76 -9.12 7.30
N LEU A 87 -3.03 -7.87 7.71
CA LEU A 87 -2.17 -6.73 7.43
C LEU A 87 -1.76 -6.08 8.74
N LYS A 88 -0.47 -5.77 8.86
CA LYS A 88 0.08 -4.96 9.94
C LYS A 88 0.94 -3.86 9.34
N ARG A 89 0.87 -2.67 9.94
CA ARG A 89 1.76 -1.56 9.60
C ARG A 89 2.63 -1.22 10.79
N GLU A 90 3.93 -1.14 10.55
CA GLU A 90 4.94 -0.75 11.54
C GLU A 90 5.90 0.26 10.92
N ALA A 91 5.83 1.53 11.34
CA ALA A 91 6.64 2.60 10.74
C ALA A 91 6.51 2.62 9.20
N SER A 92 7.59 2.34 8.47
CA SER A 92 7.63 2.25 7.00
C SER A 92 7.26 0.87 6.44
N GLN A 93 7.09 -0.13 7.30
CA GLN A 93 6.83 -1.50 6.87
C GLN A 93 5.33 -1.77 6.76
N LEU A 94 4.93 -2.27 5.60
CA LEU A 94 3.68 -2.98 5.39
C LEU A 94 3.99 -4.47 5.45
N ILE A 95 3.46 -5.14 6.47
CA ILE A 95 3.63 -6.58 6.69
C ILE A 95 2.33 -7.27 6.31
N ILE A 96 2.40 -8.17 5.34
CA ILE A 96 1.28 -9.02 4.92
C ILE A 96 1.55 -10.42 5.47
N THR A 97 0.78 -10.83 6.47
CA THR A 97 0.87 -12.19 7.03
C THR A 97 -0.12 -13.09 6.30
N ILE A 98 0.36 -14.17 5.70
CA ILE A 98 -0.39 -15.12 4.90
C ILE A 98 -0.49 -16.42 5.70
N ASP A 99 -1.70 -16.92 5.88
CA ASP A 99 -1.95 -18.11 6.70
C ASP A 99 -1.26 -19.35 6.14
N ALA A 100 -0.75 -20.22 7.02
CA ALA A 100 -0.02 -21.45 6.68
C ALA A 100 -0.71 -22.37 5.64
N ALA A 101 -2.04 -22.45 5.70
CA ALA A 101 -2.85 -23.28 4.81
C ALA A 101 -3.29 -22.56 3.52
N GLY A 102 -2.94 -21.29 3.37
CA GLY A 102 -3.41 -20.40 2.32
C GLY A 102 -2.36 -20.09 1.25
N GLY A 103 -2.86 -19.57 0.14
CA GLY A 103 -2.09 -18.77 -0.80
C GLY A 103 -2.62 -17.35 -0.81
N PHE A 104 -1.75 -16.40 -1.09
CA PHE A 104 -2.08 -14.99 -1.23
C PHE A 104 -1.75 -14.51 -2.64
N ARG A 105 -2.67 -13.73 -3.21
CA ARG A 105 -2.46 -12.96 -4.44
C ARG A 105 -2.79 -11.51 -4.15
N LEU A 106 -1.81 -10.63 -4.32
CA LEU A 106 -2.02 -9.19 -4.20
C LEU A 106 -3.01 -8.77 -5.28
N GLY A 107 -4.07 -8.06 -4.94
CA GLY A 107 -5.06 -7.59 -5.90
C GLY A 107 -4.75 -6.15 -6.28
N THR A 108 -4.99 -5.25 -5.34
CA THR A 108 -4.89 -3.81 -5.56
C THR A 108 -4.26 -3.17 -4.33
N LEU A 109 -3.37 -2.21 -4.55
CA LEU A 109 -2.94 -1.28 -3.50
C LEU A 109 -3.51 0.08 -3.79
N VAL A 110 -3.98 0.74 -2.74
CA VAL A 110 -4.37 2.15 -2.80
C VAL A 110 -3.25 2.93 -2.16
N PHE A 111 -2.67 3.85 -2.90
CA PHE A 111 -1.71 4.83 -2.43
C PHE A 111 -2.41 6.15 -2.21
N SER A 112 -1.94 6.93 -1.24
CA SER A 112 -2.46 8.28 -1.03
C SER A 112 -1.35 9.30 -0.87
N THR A 113 -1.62 10.51 -1.32
CA THR A 113 -0.77 11.68 -1.15
C THR A 113 -1.64 12.89 -0.77
N ASP A 114 -1.03 13.89 -0.13
CA ASP A 114 -1.68 15.17 0.22
C ASP A 114 -1.63 16.19 -0.93
N ALA A 115 -1.26 15.77 -2.14
CA ALA A 115 -1.26 16.62 -3.32
C ALA A 115 -2.66 17.15 -3.64
N GLU A 116 -2.75 18.44 -3.97
CA GLU A 116 -4.01 19.12 -4.31
C GLU A 116 -4.51 18.82 -5.73
N ASP A 117 -3.62 18.34 -6.61
CA ASP A 117 -3.92 17.98 -7.99
C ASP A 117 -3.50 16.52 -8.26
N CYS A 118 -4.44 15.71 -8.73
CA CYS A 118 -4.26 14.28 -9.00
C CYS A 118 -4.25 13.95 -10.49
N ASN A 119 -4.29 14.97 -11.36
CA ASN A 119 -4.29 14.75 -12.79
C ASN A 119 -2.93 14.18 -13.22
N ASP A 120 -2.98 13.19 -14.12
CA ASP A 120 -1.81 12.60 -14.78
C ASP A 120 -0.82 11.80 -13.90
N ILE A 121 -1.16 11.47 -12.64
CA ILE A 121 -0.31 10.63 -11.80
C ILE A 121 -0.07 9.25 -12.44
N GLN A 122 1.20 8.93 -12.68
CA GLN A 122 1.66 7.63 -13.13
C GLN A 122 2.20 6.81 -11.96
N LEU A 123 2.28 5.49 -12.14
CA LEU A 123 2.89 4.61 -11.13
C LEU A 123 4.36 4.98 -10.83
N GLU A 124 5.07 5.49 -11.83
CA GLU A 124 6.45 6.00 -11.68
C GLU A 124 6.55 7.20 -10.71
N ASP A 125 5.48 8.00 -10.55
CA ASP A 125 5.45 9.12 -9.60
C ASP A 125 5.24 8.66 -8.15
N ILE A 126 4.71 7.45 -7.98
CA ILE A 126 4.42 6.82 -6.68
C ILE A 126 5.67 6.10 -6.16
N LEU A 127 6.44 5.48 -7.05
CA LEU A 127 7.65 4.72 -6.71
C LEU A 127 8.91 5.61 -6.75
N LYS A 128 10.02 5.11 -6.17
CA LYS A 128 11.34 5.75 -6.24
C LYS A 128 12.11 5.37 -7.51
#